data_AF-A0A1V6IDY8-F1
#
_entry.id   AF-A0A1V6IDY8-F1
#
_cell.length_a   1.000
_cell.length_b   1.000
_cell.length_c   1.000
_cell.angle_alpha   90.00
_cell.angle_beta   90.00
_cell.angle_gamma   90.00
#
_symmetry.space_group_name_H-M   'P 1'
#
loop_
_entity.id
_entity.type
_entity.pdbx_description
1 polymer ?
#
loop_
_entity_poly.entity_id
_entity_poly.type
_entity_poly.pdbx_seq_one_letter_code
_entity_poly.pdbx_strand_id
1 'polypeptide(L)'
;MATINSYISDIQEYFNNGQKSDDFVLSNRLIYKELKAIRSKLLKEKIDKQNSKNISDSNYSNLYCIEMIEVTTATCPCIDINICKKLMRSKYKLPKFLSTATGDFVDFVRNIDFGTKYFLTDRSTMEYSSYRQYSKNSREYFIENGYLFINDKNRVINMRAVFEDVIEVEKFNLLNNSCGVISEEDKKCTVYDIEFNIDNDLEKSLKDITIQTILKHHSLTINDTTNDAKNNQAESSMGGGGQKQN
;
A
#
# COMPACT_ATOMS: atom_id res chain seq x y z
N MET A 1 -5.18 -15.49 -8.17
CA MET A 1 -5.03 -15.11 -6.74
C MET A 1 -6.36 -14.55 -6.26
N ALA A 2 -6.58 -14.36 -4.95
CA ALA A 2 -7.83 -13.77 -4.47
C ALA A 2 -7.90 -12.26 -4.80
N THR A 3 -9.08 -11.76 -5.17
CA THR A 3 -9.33 -10.34 -5.43
C THR A 3 -9.69 -9.61 -4.14
N ILE A 4 -9.54 -8.28 -4.12
CA ILE A 4 -9.96 -7.45 -2.98
C ILE A 4 -11.44 -7.69 -2.64
N ASN A 5 -12.32 -7.77 -3.66
CA ASN A 5 -13.74 -8.07 -3.48
C ASN A 5 -13.99 -9.42 -2.81
N SER A 6 -13.17 -10.44 -3.09
CA SER A 6 -13.26 -11.73 -2.39
C SER A 6 -13.00 -11.55 -0.89
N TYR A 7 -11.91 -10.86 -0.50
CA TYR A 7 -11.62 -10.63 0.91
C TYR A 7 -12.67 -9.77 1.61
N ILE A 8 -13.17 -8.74 0.94
CA ILE A 8 -14.24 -7.88 1.49
C ILE A 8 -15.49 -8.73 1.73
N SER A 9 -15.89 -9.55 0.77
CA SER A 9 -17.06 -10.43 0.87
C SER A 9 -16.91 -11.43 2.01
N ASP A 10 -15.74 -12.08 2.14
CA ASP A 10 -15.47 -13.04 3.21
C ASP A 10 -15.59 -12.41 4.61
N ILE A 11 -15.04 -11.19 4.76
CA ILE A 11 -15.13 -10.44 6.03
C ILE A 11 -16.58 -10.05 6.30
N GLN A 12 -17.30 -9.56 5.28
CA GLN A 12 -18.72 -9.22 5.41
C GLN A 12 -19.58 -10.43 5.81
N GLU A 13 -19.34 -11.59 5.21
CA GLU A 13 -20.07 -12.82 5.56
C GLU A 13 -19.84 -13.24 7.02
N TYR A 14 -18.63 -13.05 7.54
CA TYR A 14 -18.31 -13.30 8.95
C TYR A 14 -19.17 -12.46 9.91
N PHE A 15 -19.36 -11.17 9.63
CA PHE A 15 -20.14 -10.29 10.50
C PHE A 15 -21.66 -10.48 10.39
N ASN A 16 -22.15 -10.99 9.26
CA ASN A 16 -23.59 -11.16 9.03
C ASN A 16 -24.08 -12.58 9.26
N ASN A 17 -23.32 -13.43 9.97
CA ASN A 17 -23.66 -14.83 10.19
C ASN A 17 -24.00 -15.58 8.88
N GLY A 18 -23.35 -15.22 7.77
CA GLY A 18 -23.57 -15.83 6.46
C GLY A 18 -24.76 -15.30 5.64
N GLN A 19 -25.45 -14.23 6.05
CA GLN A 19 -26.50 -13.60 5.23
C GLN A 19 -25.99 -12.33 4.54
N LYS A 20 -26.05 -12.26 3.22
CA LYS A 20 -25.81 -11.00 2.48
C LYS A 20 -27.05 -10.12 2.61
N SER A 21 -27.02 -9.16 3.53
CA SER A 21 -28.05 -8.11 3.65
C SER A 21 -27.56 -6.86 2.90
N ASP A 22 -28.45 -6.16 2.19
CA ASP A 22 -28.11 -4.91 1.49
C ASP A 22 -27.72 -3.78 2.47
N ASP A 23 -28.14 -3.89 3.74
CA ASP A 23 -27.80 -2.97 4.82
C ASP A 23 -26.57 -3.44 5.60
N PHE A 24 -25.39 -3.46 4.95
CA PHE A 24 -24.14 -3.78 5.63
C PHE A 24 -23.75 -2.68 6.62
N VAL A 25 -23.56 -3.04 7.89
CA VAL A 25 -23.04 -2.14 8.94
C VAL A 25 -21.61 -1.67 8.63
N LEU A 26 -20.86 -2.45 7.85
CA LEU A 26 -19.44 -2.22 7.55
C LEU A 26 -19.23 -1.78 6.09
N SER A 27 -18.73 -0.56 5.91
CA SER A 27 -18.39 -0.05 4.57
C SER A 27 -17.20 -0.80 3.95
N ASN A 28 -17.28 -1.10 2.65
CA ASN A 28 -16.18 -1.70 1.87
C ASN A 28 -14.88 -0.89 2.00
N ARG A 29 -14.99 0.44 2.08
CA ARG A 29 -13.86 1.35 2.26
C ARG A 29 -13.14 1.14 3.59
N LEU A 30 -13.88 0.92 4.67
CA LEU A 30 -13.32 0.63 5.99
C LEU A 30 -12.59 -0.72 5.95
N ILE A 31 -13.25 -1.76 5.46
CA ILE A 31 -12.66 -3.11 5.36
C ILE A 31 -11.37 -3.06 4.53
N TYR A 32 -11.40 -2.39 3.37
CA TYR A 32 -10.23 -2.25 2.52
C TYR A 32 -9.09 -1.48 3.20
N LYS A 33 -9.40 -0.42 3.94
CA LYS A 33 -8.39 0.34 4.70
C LYS A 33 -7.66 -0.56 5.70
N GLU A 34 -8.39 -1.39 6.43
CA GLU A 34 -7.83 -2.33 7.40
C GLU A 34 -7.04 -3.46 6.71
N LEU A 35 -7.60 -4.07 5.66
CA LEU A 35 -6.92 -5.06 4.84
C LEU A 35 -5.56 -4.54 4.34
N LYS A 36 -5.53 -3.32 3.81
CA LYS A 36 -4.30 -2.67 3.35
C LYS A 36 -3.29 -2.52 4.49
N ALA A 37 -3.70 -1.97 5.63
CA ALA A 37 -2.81 -1.74 6.76
C ALA A 37 -2.22 -3.05 7.31
N ILE A 38 -3.05 -4.08 7.44
CA ILE A 38 -2.64 -5.39 7.98
C ILE A 38 -1.76 -6.12 6.96
N ARG A 39 -2.07 -6.06 5.67
CA ARG A 39 -1.21 -6.58 4.60
C ARG A 39 0.18 -5.97 4.70
N SER A 40 0.28 -4.63 4.75
CA SER A 40 1.57 -3.95 4.89
C SER A 40 2.34 -4.42 6.12
N LYS A 41 1.66 -4.60 7.26
CA LYS A 41 2.27 -5.11 8.49
C LYS A 41 2.79 -6.55 8.31
N LEU A 42 1.97 -7.47 7.81
CA LEU A 42 2.34 -8.88 7.65
C LEU A 42 3.49 -9.05 6.66
N LEU A 43 3.44 -8.34 5.53
CA LEU A 43 4.51 -8.35 4.54
C LEU A 43 5.80 -7.78 5.13
N LYS A 44 5.74 -6.63 5.81
CA LYS A 44 6.90 -6.04 6.48
C LYS A 44 7.55 -7.02 7.44
N GLU A 45 6.76 -7.64 8.32
CA GLU A 45 7.26 -8.64 9.27
C GLU A 45 7.91 -9.84 8.56
N LYS A 46 7.32 -10.33 7.47
CA LYS A 46 7.89 -11.45 6.70
C LYS A 46 9.21 -11.06 6.05
N ILE A 47 9.27 -9.89 5.41
CA ILE A 47 10.47 -9.36 4.73
C ILE A 47 11.60 -9.13 5.73
N ASP A 48 11.29 -8.49 6.87
CA ASP A 48 12.25 -8.21 7.92
C ASP A 48 12.79 -9.51 8.55
N LYS A 49 11.91 -10.48 8.86
CA LYS A 49 12.31 -11.80 9.40
C LYS A 49 13.20 -12.58 8.45
N GLN A 50 12.94 -12.50 7.14
CA GLN A 50 13.70 -13.23 6.14
C GLN A 50 14.91 -12.45 5.62
N ASN A 51 15.28 -11.32 6.24
CA ASN A 51 16.38 -10.45 5.81
C ASN A 51 16.30 -10.10 4.32
N SER A 52 15.10 -9.79 3.82
CA SER A 52 14.88 -9.44 2.40
C SER A 52 15.20 -10.58 1.41
N LYS A 53 15.27 -11.83 1.86
CA LYS A 53 15.52 -13.03 1.03
C LYS A 53 14.26 -13.91 0.98
N ASN A 54 14.00 -14.54 -0.17
CA ASN A 54 12.97 -15.59 -0.31
C ASN A 54 11.51 -15.16 -0.10
N ILE A 55 11.15 -13.96 -0.59
CA ILE A 55 9.74 -13.56 -0.69
C ILE A 55 9.16 -14.12 -1.98
N SER A 56 7.96 -14.71 -1.88
CA SER A 56 7.30 -15.33 -3.03
C SER A 56 6.86 -14.28 -4.05
N ASP A 57 6.85 -14.70 -5.32
CA ASP A 57 6.55 -13.85 -6.47
C ASP A 57 5.16 -13.19 -6.38
N SER A 58 4.23 -13.81 -5.65
CA SER A 58 2.86 -13.35 -5.43
C SER A 58 2.74 -12.02 -4.67
N ASN A 59 3.78 -11.58 -3.96
CA ASN A 59 3.74 -10.32 -3.21
C ASN A 59 4.17 -9.11 -4.06
N TYR A 60 4.85 -9.35 -5.17
CA TYR A 60 5.36 -8.29 -6.02
C TYR A 60 4.29 -7.75 -6.94
N SER A 61 4.41 -6.47 -7.27
CA SER A 61 3.62 -5.85 -8.33
C SER A 61 4.56 -5.22 -9.34
N ASN A 62 4.11 -5.21 -10.59
CA ASN A 62 4.87 -4.66 -11.69
C ASN A 62 4.31 -3.28 -12.06
N LEU A 63 5.20 -2.30 -12.17
CA LEU A 63 4.95 -1.04 -12.85
C LEU A 63 5.50 -1.16 -14.25
N TYR A 64 4.60 -1.16 -15.22
CA TYR A 64 4.95 -1.26 -16.63
C TYR A 64 5.02 0.13 -17.25
N CYS A 65 5.91 0.26 -18.23
CA CYS A 65 5.98 1.44 -19.08
C CYS A 65 6.09 2.78 -18.32
N ILE A 66 6.90 2.86 -17.28
CA ILE A 66 7.16 4.10 -16.54
C ILE A 66 7.74 5.13 -17.51
N GLU A 67 6.97 6.16 -17.84
CA GLU A 67 7.38 7.23 -18.74
C GLU A 67 8.43 8.11 -18.04
N MET A 68 9.56 8.32 -18.70
CA MET A 68 10.69 9.09 -18.20
C MET A 68 10.86 10.38 -19.00
N ILE A 69 11.10 11.48 -18.30
CA ILE A 69 11.34 12.81 -18.84
C ILE A 69 12.75 13.28 -18.49
N GLU A 70 13.36 14.02 -19.41
CA GLU A 70 14.69 14.58 -19.21
C GLU A 70 14.62 15.74 -18.21
N VAL A 71 15.45 15.68 -17.16
CA VAL A 71 15.56 16.72 -16.14
C VAL A 71 17.03 17.09 -15.92
N THR A 72 17.28 18.35 -15.58
CA THR A 72 18.61 18.81 -15.19
C THR A 72 18.90 18.46 -13.73
N THR A 73 20.15 18.11 -13.40
CA THR A 73 20.57 17.91 -11.99
C THR A 73 20.57 19.20 -11.15
N ALA A 74 20.50 20.36 -11.80
CA ALA A 74 20.43 21.65 -11.11
C ALA A 74 19.17 21.74 -10.23
N THR A 75 19.38 21.99 -8.94
CA THR A 75 18.27 22.18 -7.98
C THR A 75 17.84 23.66 -7.91
N CYS A 76 18.59 24.60 -8.50
CA CYS A 76 18.11 25.99 -8.65
C CYS A 76 17.43 26.18 -10.02
N PRO A 77 16.15 26.59 -10.06
CA PRO A 77 15.50 27.04 -11.29
C PRO A 77 16.06 28.37 -11.82
N CYS A 78 16.99 28.98 -11.10
CA CYS A 78 17.49 30.33 -11.32
C CYS A 78 18.80 30.40 -12.13
N ILE A 79 19.45 29.27 -12.42
CA ILE A 79 20.75 29.27 -13.11
C ILE A 79 20.72 28.23 -14.24
N ASP A 80 20.66 28.71 -15.48
CA ASP A 80 20.88 27.92 -16.68
C ASP A 80 22.37 27.59 -16.81
N ILE A 81 22.84 26.60 -16.06
CA ILE A 81 24.19 26.10 -16.22
C ILE A 81 24.17 25.02 -17.32
N ASN A 82 24.69 25.36 -18.50
CA ASN A 82 24.92 24.43 -19.62
C ASN A 82 25.85 23.24 -19.30
N ILE A 83 26.34 23.15 -18.05
CA ILE A 83 27.25 22.13 -17.53
C ILE A 83 26.47 21.05 -16.74
N CYS A 84 25.20 21.30 -16.43
CA CYS A 84 24.42 20.36 -15.63
C CYS A 84 24.10 19.08 -16.42
N LYS A 85 24.50 17.93 -15.86
CA LYS A 85 24.17 16.61 -16.38
C LYS A 85 22.65 16.48 -16.47
N LYS A 86 22.20 15.89 -17.57
CA LYS A 86 20.79 15.55 -17.75
C LYS A 86 20.56 14.12 -17.26
N LEU A 87 19.59 13.96 -16.37
CA LEU A 87 19.09 12.67 -15.89
C LEU A 87 17.70 12.44 -16.45
N MET A 88 17.26 11.19 -16.47
CA MET A 88 15.88 10.88 -16.78
C MET A 88 15.13 10.64 -15.47
N ARG A 89 13.99 11.30 -15.29
CA ARG A 89 13.12 11.19 -14.11
C ARG A 89 11.75 10.66 -14.53
N SER A 90 11.09 9.83 -13.72
CA SER A 90 9.71 9.46 -14.00
C SER A 90 8.80 10.69 -14.09
N LYS A 91 7.88 10.67 -15.05
CA LYS A 91 6.92 11.75 -15.26
C LYS A 91 5.94 11.87 -14.09
N TYR A 92 5.42 10.73 -13.63
CA TYR A 92 4.50 10.64 -12.50
C TYR A 92 5.20 10.10 -11.25
N LYS A 93 4.61 10.41 -10.09
CA LYS A 93 5.05 9.85 -8.80
C LYS A 93 4.73 8.37 -8.76
N LEU A 94 5.69 7.58 -8.29
CA LEU A 94 5.53 6.16 -8.03
C LEU A 94 4.54 5.95 -6.87
N PRO A 95 3.77 4.84 -6.89
CA PRO A 95 3.02 4.40 -5.72
C PRO A 95 3.95 4.20 -4.53
N LYS A 96 3.41 4.33 -3.33
CA LYS A 96 4.22 4.21 -2.11
C LYS A 96 4.73 2.78 -1.93
N PHE A 97 6.05 2.63 -1.80
CA PHE A 97 6.69 1.37 -1.51
C PHE A 97 6.38 0.91 -0.10
N LEU A 98 6.40 -0.41 0.10
CA LEU A 98 6.39 -0.98 1.43
C LEU A 98 7.73 -0.69 2.14
N SER A 99 7.67 0.12 3.19
CA SER A 99 8.85 0.48 3.99
C SER A 99 9.23 -0.64 4.98
N THR A 100 10.40 -1.23 4.78
CA THR A 100 10.98 -2.27 5.64
C THR A 100 12.08 -1.70 6.53
N ALA A 101 12.66 -2.51 7.41
CA ALA A 101 13.83 -2.08 8.20
C ALA A 101 15.06 -1.76 7.32
N THR A 102 15.15 -2.34 6.12
CA THR A 102 16.27 -2.19 5.19
C THR A 102 16.01 -1.16 4.07
N GLY A 103 14.82 -0.56 4.03
CA GLY A 103 14.44 0.46 3.04
C GLY A 103 13.24 0.05 2.19
N ASP A 104 13.20 0.55 0.96
CA ASP A 104 12.15 0.21 0.00
C ASP A 104 12.45 -1.15 -0.64
N PHE A 105 11.44 -2.03 -0.68
CA PHE A 105 11.63 -3.38 -1.18
C PHE A 105 11.38 -3.48 -2.70
N VAL A 106 12.46 -3.34 -3.48
CA VAL A 106 12.48 -3.38 -4.95
C VAL A 106 13.24 -4.60 -5.46
N ASP A 107 12.62 -5.42 -6.32
CA ASP A 107 13.27 -6.59 -6.94
C ASP A 107 14.17 -6.15 -8.11
N PHE A 108 13.58 -5.41 -9.06
CA PHE A 108 14.34 -4.88 -10.17
C PHE A 108 13.77 -3.59 -10.75
N VAL A 109 14.67 -2.83 -11.35
CA VAL A 109 14.38 -1.78 -12.32
C VAL A 109 15.09 -2.17 -13.61
N ARG A 110 14.35 -2.25 -14.71
CA ARG A 110 14.85 -2.74 -16.01
C ARG A 110 14.32 -1.91 -17.17
N ASN A 111 15.02 -1.98 -18.30
CA ASN A 111 14.47 -1.48 -19.56
C ASN A 111 13.23 -2.30 -19.98
N ILE A 112 12.43 -1.77 -20.92
CA ILE A 112 11.21 -2.39 -21.45
C ILE A 112 11.45 -3.81 -21.99
N ASP A 113 12.60 -4.04 -22.64
CA ASP A 113 12.98 -5.34 -23.20
C ASP A 113 13.55 -6.32 -22.15
N PHE A 114 13.56 -5.96 -20.87
CA PHE A 114 14.14 -6.72 -19.74
C PHE A 114 15.64 -7.05 -19.84
N GLY A 115 16.31 -6.71 -20.94
CA GLY A 115 17.72 -7.04 -21.20
C GLY A 115 18.73 -6.17 -20.42
N THR A 116 18.27 -5.12 -19.76
CA THR A 116 19.12 -4.20 -19.00
C THR A 116 18.57 -4.01 -17.61
N LYS A 117 19.37 -4.32 -16.58
CA LYS A 117 19.06 -4.06 -15.16
C LYS A 117 19.78 -2.80 -14.68
N TYR A 118 19.08 -1.99 -13.91
CA TYR A 118 19.60 -0.84 -13.20
C TYR A 118 19.86 -1.23 -11.73
N PHE A 119 20.95 -0.71 -11.18
CA PHE A 119 21.34 -0.95 -9.79
C PHE A 119 21.02 0.25 -8.91
N LEU A 120 20.55 -0.01 -7.69
CA LEU A 120 20.25 1.03 -6.72
C LEU A 120 21.55 1.78 -6.36
N THR A 121 21.48 3.10 -6.33
CA THR A 121 22.58 3.99 -5.93
C THR A 121 22.04 5.18 -5.15
N ASP A 122 22.93 5.95 -4.54
CA ASP A 122 22.59 7.23 -3.92
C ASP A 122 22.73 8.37 -4.93
N ARG A 123 21.97 9.45 -4.71
CA ARG A 123 22.05 10.67 -5.54
C ARG A 123 23.48 11.20 -5.66
N SER A 124 24.20 11.27 -4.55
CA SER A 124 25.59 11.73 -4.52
C SER A 124 26.49 10.85 -5.40
N THR A 125 26.38 9.52 -5.26
CA THR A 125 27.15 8.57 -6.06
C THR A 125 26.84 8.71 -7.56
N MET A 126 25.56 8.90 -7.92
CA MET A 126 25.15 9.11 -9.31
C MET A 126 25.68 10.43 -9.90
N GLU A 127 25.74 11.50 -9.10
CA GLU A 127 26.34 12.78 -9.49
C GLU A 127 27.85 12.61 -9.77
N TYR A 128 28.57 11.87 -8.92
CA TYR A 128 30.01 11.63 -9.07
C TYR A 128 30.38 10.51 -10.07
N SER A 129 29.42 9.72 -10.56
CA SER A 129 29.64 8.61 -11.50
C SER A 129 30.38 9.02 -12.78
N SER A 130 30.25 10.28 -13.21
CA SER A 130 30.90 10.84 -14.40
C SER A 130 32.42 11.00 -14.27
N TYR A 131 32.93 11.17 -13.04
CA TYR A 131 34.36 11.33 -12.74
C TYR A 131 35.08 9.99 -12.57
N ARG A 132 34.34 8.89 -12.42
CA ARG A 132 34.90 7.56 -12.21
C ARG A 132 35.27 6.93 -13.54
N GLN A 133 36.57 6.70 -13.77
CA GLN A 133 37.08 6.11 -15.02
C GLN A 133 36.55 4.69 -15.28
N TYR A 134 36.23 3.93 -14.23
CA TYR A 134 35.81 2.52 -14.32
C TYR A 134 34.30 2.29 -14.24
N SER A 135 33.48 3.32 -13.95
CA SER A 135 32.02 3.20 -13.83
C SER A 135 31.25 3.94 -14.92
N LYS A 136 31.89 4.30 -16.03
CA LYS A 136 31.25 5.05 -17.13
C LYS A 136 30.02 4.36 -17.75
N ASN A 137 29.83 3.06 -17.51
CA ASN A 137 28.70 2.26 -17.97
C ASN A 137 27.85 1.67 -16.82
N SER A 138 28.03 2.09 -15.56
CA SER A 138 27.13 1.62 -14.51
C SER A 138 25.75 2.22 -14.70
N ARG A 139 24.77 1.36 -15.01
CA ARG A 139 23.37 1.74 -15.13
C ARG A 139 22.76 1.71 -13.75
N GLU A 140 22.45 2.90 -13.27
CA GLU A 140 22.08 3.13 -11.89
C GLU A 140 20.72 3.82 -11.81
N TYR A 141 20.00 3.57 -10.72
CA TYR A 141 18.78 4.28 -10.40
C TYR A 141 18.78 4.71 -8.93
N PHE A 142 18.04 5.78 -8.64
CA PHE A 142 17.69 6.16 -7.28
C PHE A 142 16.23 6.63 -7.25
N ILE A 143 15.64 6.66 -6.07
CA ILE A 143 14.27 7.16 -5.85
C ILE A 143 14.37 8.36 -4.91
N GLU A 144 13.79 9.49 -5.31
CA GLU A 144 13.77 10.71 -4.51
C GLU A 144 12.41 11.39 -4.64
N ASN A 145 11.80 11.76 -3.50
CA ASN A 145 10.49 12.42 -3.45
C ASN A 145 9.37 11.68 -4.21
N GLY A 146 9.46 10.34 -4.26
CA GLY A 146 8.52 9.49 -4.98
C GLY A 146 8.70 9.47 -6.50
N TYR A 147 9.82 9.96 -7.03
CA TYR A 147 10.15 9.86 -8.46
C TYR A 147 11.35 8.94 -8.68
N LEU A 148 11.30 8.16 -9.76
CA LEU A 148 12.42 7.35 -10.21
C LEU A 148 13.40 8.24 -10.98
N PHE A 149 14.70 8.11 -10.73
CA PHE A 149 15.75 8.74 -11.51
C PHE A 149 16.69 7.68 -12.05
N ILE A 150 17.11 7.82 -13.30
CA ILE A 150 18.12 6.96 -13.94
C ILE A 150 19.19 7.79 -14.64
N ASN A 151 20.40 7.24 -14.72
CA ASN A 151 21.55 7.82 -15.42
C ASN A 151 21.69 7.34 -16.87
N ASP A 152 20.56 7.05 -17.53
CA ASP A 152 20.48 6.52 -18.89
C ASP A 152 19.46 7.34 -19.69
N LYS A 153 19.44 7.21 -21.02
CA LYS A 153 18.55 7.95 -21.94
C LYS A 153 17.24 7.21 -22.25
N ASN A 154 17.00 6.07 -21.60
CA ASN A 154 15.79 5.30 -21.80
C ASN A 154 14.56 6.09 -21.35
N ARG A 155 13.56 6.17 -22.24
CA ARG A 155 12.32 6.92 -22.02
C ARG A 155 11.26 6.11 -21.31
N VAL A 156 11.43 4.79 -21.25
CA VAL A 156 10.44 3.86 -20.71
C VAL A 156 11.16 2.81 -19.88
N ILE A 157 10.69 2.57 -18.66
CA ILE A 157 11.30 1.65 -17.69
C ILE A 157 10.24 0.74 -17.09
N ASN A 158 10.62 -0.50 -16.79
CA ASN A 158 9.82 -1.45 -16.03
C ASN A 158 10.40 -1.60 -14.62
N MET A 159 9.53 -1.64 -13.61
CA MET A 159 9.92 -1.85 -12.22
C MET A 159 9.08 -2.95 -11.60
N ARG A 160 9.71 -3.78 -10.77
CA ARG A 160 9.04 -4.77 -9.93
C ARG A 160 9.41 -4.51 -8.47
N ALA A 161 8.39 -4.30 -7.64
CA ALA A 161 8.57 -3.97 -6.23
C ALA A 161 7.34 -4.38 -5.40
N VAL A 162 7.45 -4.25 -4.08
CA VAL A 162 6.31 -4.43 -3.17
C VAL A 162 5.80 -3.05 -2.75
N PHE A 163 4.53 -2.78 -3.04
CA PHE A 163 3.86 -1.52 -2.75
C PHE A 163 2.87 -1.66 -1.59
N GLU A 164 2.59 -0.56 -0.90
CA GLU A 164 1.58 -0.52 0.17
C GLU A 164 0.17 -0.73 -0.37
N ASP A 165 -0.18 -0.07 -1.48
CA ASP A 165 -1.52 -0.04 -2.04
C ASP A 165 -1.53 -0.58 -3.48
N VAL A 166 -2.17 -1.73 -3.68
CA VAL A 166 -2.33 -2.37 -5.01
C VAL A 166 -3.23 -1.58 -5.96
N ILE A 167 -4.18 -0.79 -5.43
CA ILE A 167 -5.04 0.06 -6.25
C ILE A 167 -4.24 1.23 -6.81
N GLU A 168 -3.30 1.79 -6.03
CA GLU A 168 -2.40 2.84 -6.52
C GLU A 168 -1.48 2.35 -7.63
N VAL A 169 -1.00 1.11 -7.54
CA VAL A 169 -0.23 0.45 -8.60
C VAL A 169 -1.02 0.37 -9.90
N GLU A 170 -2.25 -0.14 -9.84
CA GLU A 170 -3.10 -0.24 -11.04
C GLU A 170 -3.46 1.13 -11.62
N LYS A 171 -3.79 2.11 -10.75
CA LYS A 171 -3.99 3.50 -11.18
C LYS A 171 -2.74 4.06 -11.87
N PHE A 172 -1.56 3.79 -11.34
CA PHE A 172 -0.31 4.23 -11.94
C PHE A 172 -0.07 3.60 -13.31
N ASN A 173 -0.33 2.30 -13.46
CA ASN A 173 -0.22 1.60 -14.75
C ASN A 173 -1.20 2.20 -15.77
N LEU A 174 -2.46 2.44 -15.37
CA LEU A 174 -3.45 3.08 -16.23
C LEU A 174 -3.03 4.48 -16.71
N LEU A 175 -2.38 5.27 -15.85
CA LEU A 175 -1.88 6.60 -16.20
C LEU A 175 -0.64 6.58 -17.12
N ASN A 176 0.17 5.52 -17.04
CA ASN A 176 1.41 5.34 -17.81
C ASN A 176 1.22 4.50 -19.08
N ASN A 177 -0.02 4.29 -19.54
CA ASN A 177 -0.33 3.54 -20.74
C ASN A 177 0.04 4.27 -22.05
N SER A 178 1.26 4.83 -22.15
CA SER A 178 1.88 5.23 -23.42
C SER A 178 2.22 4.02 -24.29
N CYS A 179 2.28 2.82 -23.70
CA CYS A 179 2.32 1.53 -24.40
C CYS A 179 0.87 1.08 -24.65
N GLY A 180 0.29 1.45 -25.80
CA GLY A 180 -1.15 1.36 -26.08
C GLY A 180 -1.77 -0.05 -26.17
N VAL A 181 -1.69 -0.85 -25.10
CA VAL A 181 -2.43 -2.11 -24.98
C VAL A 181 -3.27 -2.05 -23.71
N ILE A 182 -4.47 -1.49 -23.85
CA ILE A 182 -5.58 -1.86 -22.98
C ILE A 182 -6.55 -2.55 -23.94
N SER A 183 -6.62 -3.88 -23.90
CA SER A 183 -7.75 -4.55 -24.53
C SER A 183 -9.01 -4.13 -23.76
N GLU A 184 -10.16 -4.05 -24.43
CA GLU A 184 -11.42 -3.72 -23.74
C GLU A 184 -11.81 -4.76 -22.66
N GLU A 185 -11.08 -5.88 -22.60
CA GLU A 185 -11.20 -6.96 -21.62
C GLU A 185 -10.47 -6.68 -20.29
N ASP A 186 -9.50 -5.75 -20.26
CA ASP A 186 -8.72 -5.41 -19.04
C ASP A 186 -9.41 -4.38 -18.13
N LYS A 187 -10.63 -3.96 -18.49
CA LYS A 187 -11.43 -3.01 -17.71
C LYS A 187 -12.03 -3.73 -16.51
N LYS A 188 -11.24 -3.94 -15.45
CA LYS A 188 -11.73 -4.41 -14.15
C LYS A 188 -12.97 -3.58 -13.75
N CYS A 189 -14.13 -4.25 -13.68
CA CYS A 189 -15.44 -3.62 -13.58
C CYS A 189 -15.61 -2.77 -12.31
N THR A 190 -14.86 -3.07 -11.25
CA THR A 190 -14.79 -2.25 -10.04
C THR A 190 -13.35 -2.09 -9.57
N VAL A 191 -13.12 -1.01 -8.80
CA VAL A 191 -11.84 -0.71 -8.13
C VAL A 191 -11.35 -1.86 -7.21
N TYR A 192 -12.23 -2.79 -6.85
CA TYR A 192 -11.96 -3.91 -5.95
C TYR A 192 -11.84 -5.27 -6.66
N ASP A 193 -11.98 -5.33 -7.98
CA ASP A 193 -11.72 -6.55 -8.77
C ASP A 193 -10.22 -6.75 -9.07
N ILE A 194 -9.36 -5.99 -8.39
CA ILE A 194 -7.91 -6.10 -8.49
C ILE A 194 -7.43 -7.26 -7.62
N GLU A 195 -6.43 -8.00 -8.11
CA GLU A 195 -5.76 -9.04 -7.33
C GLU A 195 -5.07 -8.42 -6.10
N PHE A 196 -5.29 -9.03 -4.94
CA PHE A 196 -4.69 -8.56 -3.71
C PHE A 196 -3.41 -9.36 -3.44
N ASN A 197 -2.29 -8.83 -3.94
CA ASN A 197 -0.98 -9.49 -3.93
C ASN A 197 -0.48 -9.76 -2.50
N ILE A 198 -0.71 -10.98 -2.02
CA ILE A 198 -0.26 -11.51 -0.73
C ILE A 198 -0.05 -13.02 -0.85
N ASP A 199 0.91 -13.57 -0.10
CA ASP A 199 1.11 -15.01 -0.06
C ASP A 199 -0.05 -15.77 0.61
N ASN A 200 -0.33 -16.96 0.08
CA ASN A 200 -1.38 -17.87 0.56
C ASN A 200 -1.22 -18.23 2.05
N ASP A 201 0.02 -18.33 2.56
CA ASP A 201 0.28 -18.63 3.98
C ASP A 201 -0.15 -17.49 4.92
N LEU A 202 -0.20 -16.25 4.41
CA LEU A 202 -0.60 -15.07 5.16
C LEU A 202 -2.08 -14.75 5.05
N GLU A 203 -2.81 -15.32 4.08
CA GLU A 203 -4.22 -14.99 3.84
C GLU A 203 -5.12 -15.22 5.05
N LYS A 204 -4.94 -16.35 5.75
CA LYS A 204 -5.71 -16.64 6.95
C LYS A 204 -5.44 -15.61 8.04
N SER A 205 -4.16 -15.32 8.29
CA SER A 205 -3.73 -14.33 9.28
C SER A 205 -4.25 -12.94 8.95
N LEU A 206 -4.24 -12.56 7.67
CA LEU A 206 -4.80 -11.30 7.19
C LEU A 206 -6.29 -11.20 7.56
N LYS A 207 -7.10 -12.21 7.23
CA LYS A 207 -8.54 -12.22 7.53
C LYS A 207 -8.80 -12.17 9.03
N ASP A 208 -8.15 -13.04 9.80
CA ASP A 208 -8.33 -13.16 11.25
C ASP A 208 -7.99 -11.84 11.97
N ILE A 209 -6.84 -11.23 11.65
CA ILE A 209 -6.42 -9.95 12.25
C ILE A 209 -7.36 -8.82 11.83
N THR A 210 -7.86 -8.82 10.59
CA THR A 210 -8.78 -7.78 10.09
C THR A 210 -10.10 -7.83 10.84
N ILE A 211 -10.67 -9.03 10.98
CA ILE A 211 -11.89 -9.26 11.75
C ILE A 211 -11.72 -8.80 13.20
N GLN A 212 -10.62 -9.20 13.87
CA GLN A 212 -10.34 -8.80 15.25
C GLN A 212 -10.18 -7.28 15.40
N THR A 213 -9.51 -6.63 14.45
CA THR A 213 -9.30 -5.17 14.46
C THR A 213 -10.62 -4.43 14.33
N ILE A 214 -11.47 -4.84 13.39
CA ILE A 214 -12.80 -4.27 13.18
C ILE A 214 -13.69 -4.51 14.42
N LEU A 215 -13.71 -5.72 14.97
CA LEU A 215 -14.46 -6.05 16.20
C LEU A 215 -14.04 -5.18 17.38
N LYS A 216 -12.73 -4.97 17.56
CA LYS A 216 -12.20 -4.11 18.63
C LYS A 216 -12.64 -2.65 18.46
N HIS A 217 -12.67 -2.15 17.23
CA HIS A 217 -13.16 -0.80 16.98
C HIS A 217 -14.68 -0.68 17.22
N HIS A 218 -15.46 -1.70 16.86
CA HIS A 218 -16.91 -1.73 17.08
C HIS A 218 -17.32 -1.93 18.55
N SER A 219 -16.59 -2.73 19.32
CA SER A 219 -16.91 -2.94 20.74
C SER A 219 -16.64 -1.70 21.58
N LEU A 220 -15.63 -0.91 21.22
CA LEU A 220 -15.34 0.37 21.88
C LEU A 220 -16.43 1.42 21.64
N THR A 221 -17.10 1.42 20.48
CA THR A 221 -18.19 2.38 20.19
C THR A 221 -19.51 2.04 20.87
N ILE A 222 -19.79 0.76 21.19
CA ILE A 222 -21.02 0.36 21.88
C ILE A 222 -20.98 0.75 23.37
N ASN A 223 -19.81 0.70 24.00
CA ASN A 223 -19.64 0.96 25.44
C ASN A 223 -19.82 2.43 25.86
N ASP A 224 -19.93 3.38 24.91
CA ASP A 224 -20.12 4.81 25.20
C ASP A 224 -21.60 5.26 25.11
N THR A 225 -22.53 4.31 24.92
CA THR A 225 -23.98 4.60 24.89
C THR A 225 -24.72 4.18 26.15
N THR A 226 -24.08 3.46 27.07
CA THR A 226 -24.64 3.14 28.40
C THR A 226 -24.14 4.15 29.42
N ASN A 227 -24.63 5.39 29.31
CA ASN A 227 -24.52 6.35 30.39
C ASN A 227 -25.61 6.00 31.41
N ASP A 228 -25.21 5.37 32.52
CA ASP A 228 -26.05 4.96 33.64
C ASP A 228 -26.63 6.18 34.38
N ALA A 229 -27.57 6.88 33.77
CA ALA A 229 -28.47 7.79 34.48
C ALA A 229 -29.59 6.98 35.15
N LYS A 230 -29.23 6.06 36.06
CA LYS A 230 -30.17 5.54 37.07
C LYS A 230 -30.45 6.67 38.06
N ASN A 231 -31.40 7.50 37.71
CA ASN A 231 -32.05 8.41 38.65
C ASN A 231 -32.83 7.55 39.65
N ASN A 232 -32.24 7.29 40.81
CA ASN A 232 -32.92 6.71 41.97
C ASN A 232 -34.01 7.68 42.43
N GLN A 233 -35.21 7.58 41.88
CA GLN A 233 -36.42 8.13 42.47
C GLN A 233 -37.09 7.07 43.34
N ALA A 234 -36.77 7.18 44.63
CA ALA A 234 -37.59 6.90 45.81
C ALA A 234 -38.81 5.97 45.66
N GLU A 235 -38.69 4.75 46.19
CA GLU A 235 -39.78 4.06 46.89
C GLU A 235 -39.33 3.68 48.30
N SER A 236 -39.86 4.35 49.32
CA SER A 236 -40.12 3.77 50.65
C SER A 236 -40.93 4.75 51.51
N SER A 237 -42.24 4.80 51.27
CA SER A 237 -43.20 5.34 52.24
C SER A 237 -44.46 4.46 52.33
N MET A 238 -44.32 3.30 52.97
CA MET A 238 -45.38 2.55 53.67
C MET A 238 -44.63 1.78 54.76
N GLY A 239 -44.79 1.99 56.07
CA GLY A 239 -46.02 1.97 56.86
C GLY A 239 -46.00 0.70 57.72
N GLY A 240 -45.70 0.80 59.02
CA GLY A 240 -45.64 -0.39 59.90
C GLY A 240 -45.23 -0.15 61.36
N GLY A 241 -46.20 0.27 62.18
CA GLY A 241 -46.45 -0.10 63.59
C GLY A 241 -45.30 -0.23 64.60
N GLY A 242 -45.22 0.73 65.53
CA GLY A 242 -44.52 0.60 66.82
C GLY A 242 -45.49 0.80 68.00
N GLN A 243 -45.57 -0.21 68.87
CA GLN A 243 -46.34 -0.27 70.12
C GLN A 243 -45.77 0.67 71.22
N LYS A 244 -46.65 1.30 72.02
CA LYS A 244 -46.47 1.69 73.44
C LYS A 244 -47.87 1.64 74.07
N GLN A 245 -48.22 0.72 74.97
CA GLN A 245 -47.93 0.61 76.40
C GLN A 245 -48.18 1.90 77.22
N ASN A 246 -49.20 1.77 78.08
CA ASN A 246 -49.70 2.59 79.20
C ASN A 246 -50.41 3.92 78.89
#